data_AF-A0A3M1ER46-F1
#
_entry.id   AF-A0A3M1ER46-F1
#
_cell.length_a   1.000
_cell.length_b   1.000
_cell.length_c   1.000
_cell.angle_alpha   90.00
_cell.angle_beta   90.00
_cell.angle_gamma   90.00
#
_symmetry.space_group_name_H-M   'P 1'
#
loop_
_entity.id
_entity.type
_entity.pdbx_description
1 polymer ?
#
loop_
_entity_poly.entity_id
_entity_poly.type
_entity_poly.pdbx_seq_one_letter_code
_entity_poly.pdbx_strand_id
1 'polypeptide(L)'
;MWLKVVELEQAAGKLLAHNVVDGAGRKVLRKGTLITADELARLRELGHAEVWVAELAPDDVPEDVAARRLAQAVSGPGVEISSQSTGRVNLRATEAGVLKVDTDALRRMNQIPGVAIATRSSNTVASRGQIVATVKVVPYALPRSDVERAEQVARGAGGVVAVVAFREMEVGIVLSGEPASEDQLRRVFGSAIRERV
;
A
#
# COMPACT_ATOMS: atom_id res chain seq x y z
N MET A 1 -11.92 -10.74 19.91
CA MET A 1 -11.10 -9.54 20.15
C MET A 1 -9.66 -10.02 20.24
N TRP A 2 -8.76 -9.56 19.36
CA TRP A 2 -7.40 -10.10 19.29
C TRP A 2 -6.47 -9.56 20.37
N LEU A 3 -6.76 -8.40 20.95
CA LEU A 3 -5.89 -7.72 21.91
C LEU A 3 -6.24 -8.04 23.35
N LYS A 4 -5.22 -8.34 24.16
CA LYS A 4 -5.31 -8.45 25.61
C LYS A 4 -3.97 -8.18 26.29
N VAL A 5 -4.02 -7.84 27.58
CA VAL A 5 -2.85 -7.86 28.46
C VAL A 5 -2.66 -9.28 28.97
N VAL A 6 -1.43 -9.76 28.99
CA VAL A 6 -1.06 -11.03 29.61
C VAL A 6 0.19 -10.84 30.45
N GLU A 7 0.30 -11.67 31.49
CA GLU A 7 1.56 -11.90 32.20
C GLU A 7 2.65 -12.30 31.21
N LEU A 8 3.89 -11.83 31.44
CA LEU A 8 4.98 -12.05 30.51
C LEU A 8 5.16 -13.53 30.19
N GLU A 9 5.09 -14.43 31.18
CA GLU A 9 5.24 -15.88 30.98
C GLU A 9 4.20 -16.49 30.04
N GLN A 10 3.04 -15.85 29.88
CA GLN A 10 1.98 -16.29 28.98
C GLN A 10 2.08 -15.64 27.58
N ALA A 11 3.07 -14.78 27.34
CA ALA A 11 3.18 -14.01 26.11
C ALA A 11 3.78 -14.80 24.93
N ALA A 12 4.51 -15.89 25.21
CA ALA A 12 5.14 -16.72 24.19
C ALA A 12 4.14 -17.20 23.13
N GLY A 13 4.52 -17.12 21.86
CA GLY A 13 3.69 -17.50 20.71
C GLY A 13 2.64 -16.47 20.29
N LYS A 14 2.53 -15.33 20.98
CA LYS A 14 1.63 -14.23 20.61
C LYS A 14 2.39 -13.09 19.95
N LEU A 15 1.69 -12.17 19.29
CA LEU A 15 2.32 -11.00 18.66
C LEU A 15 2.33 -9.80 19.61
N LEU A 16 3.41 -9.01 19.60
CA LEU A 16 3.45 -7.73 20.33
C LEU A 16 2.42 -6.74 19.78
N ALA A 17 1.59 -6.18 20.65
CA ALA A 17 0.62 -5.18 20.25
C ALA A 17 1.26 -3.83 19.92
N HIS A 18 2.33 -3.44 20.62
CA HIS A 18 2.96 -2.13 20.44
C HIS A 18 4.48 -2.27 20.26
N ASN A 19 5.10 -1.20 19.75
CA ASN A 19 6.56 -1.12 19.79
C ASN A 19 7.01 -1.07 21.25
N VAL A 20 8.08 -1.79 21.56
CA VAL A 20 8.74 -1.70 22.87
C VAL A 20 9.96 -0.82 22.72
N VAL A 21 10.13 0.10 23.66
CA VAL A 21 11.26 1.03 23.73
C VAL A 21 12.05 0.76 25.01
N ASP A 22 13.37 0.93 24.95
CA ASP A 22 14.22 0.86 26.14
C ASP A 22 14.17 2.15 26.97
N GLY A 23 14.88 2.16 28.10
CA GLY A 23 14.98 3.34 28.98
C GLY A 23 15.65 4.57 28.33
N ALA A 24 16.30 4.40 27.17
CA ALA A 24 16.87 5.50 26.38
C ALA A 24 15.93 5.95 25.24
N GLY A 25 14.71 5.41 25.17
CA GLY A 25 13.72 5.71 24.15
C GLY A 25 13.99 5.06 22.79
N ARG A 26 14.95 4.12 22.70
CA ARG A 26 15.25 3.41 21.45
C ARG A 26 14.29 2.25 21.29
N LYS A 27 13.73 2.10 20.09
CA LYS A 27 12.86 0.97 19.75
C LYS A 27 13.67 -0.32 19.69
N VAL A 28 13.34 -1.26 20.56
CA VAL A 28 14.03 -2.56 20.70
C VAL A 28 13.23 -3.71 20.10
N LEU A 29 11.89 -3.69 20.24
CA LEU A 29 10.99 -4.63 19.57
C LEU A 29 9.92 -3.87 18.79
N ARG A 30 9.52 -4.42 17.65
CA ARG A 30 8.49 -3.82 16.80
C ARG A 30 7.12 -4.40 17.14
N LYS A 31 6.08 -3.58 16.97
CA LYS A 31 4.70 -4.08 16.89
C LYS A 31 4.65 -5.21 15.84
N GLY A 32 3.88 -6.26 16.15
CA GLY A 32 3.70 -7.41 15.28
C GLY A 32 4.82 -8.43 15.36
N THR A 33 5.88 -8.20 16.16
CA THR A 33 6.90 -9.21 16.42
C THR A 33 6.28 -10.40 17.18
N LEU A 34 6.54 -11.62 16.67
CA LEU A 34 6.21 -12.85 17.38
C LEU A 34 7.10 -12.97 18.62
N ILE A 35 6.49 -13.17 19.79
CA ILE A 35 7.21 -13.32 21.04
C ILE A 35 7.75 -14.75 21.12
N THR A 36 9.03 -14.93 20.78
CA THR A 36 9.77 -16.17 21.02
C THR A 36 10.44 -16.13 22.41
N ALA A 37 11.20 -17.17 22.76
CA ALA A 37 11.97 -17.18 24.00
C ALA A 37 12.97 -16.02 24.09
N ASP A 38 13.56 -15.60 22.95
CA ASP A 38 14.53 -14.52 22.91
C ASP A 38 13.86 -13.16 23.15
N GLU A 39 12.73 -12.89 22.51
CA GLU A 39 11.93 -11.70 22.80
C GLU A 39 11.43 -11.67 24.24
N LEU A 40 11.06 -12.83 24.79
CA LEU A 40 10.63 -12.96 26.18
C LEU A 40 11.75 -12.55 27.16
N ALA A 41 12.97 -13.02 26.92
CA ALA A 41 14.14 -12.65 27.71
C ALA A 41 14.40 -11.13 27.65
N ARG A 42 14.35 -10.55 26.44
CA ARG A 42 14.53 -9.11 26.25
C ARG A 42 13.46 -8.28 26.95
N LEU A 43 12.19 -8.70 26.87
CA LEU A 43 11.10 -8.03 27.59
C LEU A 43 11.32 -8.08 29.11
N ARG A 44 11.84 -9.20 29.64
CA ARG A 44 12.17 -9.36 31.06
C ARG A 44 13.33 -8.46 31.48
N GLU A 45 14.39 -8.38 30.68
CA GLU A 45 15.53 -7.47 30.92
C GLU A 45 15.10 -6.01 30.97
N LEU A 46 14.08 -5.65 30.19
CA LEU A 46 13.48 -4.31 30.17
C LEU A 46 12.50 -4.07 31.34
N GLY A 47 12.29 -5.07 32.20
CA GLY A 47 11.45 -4.95 33.40
C GLY A 47 9.94 -5.07 33.15
N HIS A 48 9.51 -5.62 32.01
CA HIS A 48 8.10 -5.87 31.77
C HIS A 48 7.60 -7.08 32.59
N ALA A 49 6.60 -6.87 33.45
CA ALA A 49 5.87 -7.96 34.11
C ALA A 49 4.69 -8.44 33.25
N GLU A 50 4.02 -7.52 32.57
CA GLU A 50 2.92 -7.79 31.66
C GLU A 50 3.15 -7.12 30.31
N VAL A 51 2.48 -7.63 29.27
CA VAL A 51 2.60 -7.13 27.91
C VAL A 51 1.27 -7.21 27.17
N TRP A 52 0.97 -6.18 26.38
CA TRP A 52 -0.13 -6.21 25.43
C TRP A 52 0.23 -7.07 24.23
N VAL A 53 -0.60 -8.08 23.97
CA VAL A 53 -0.41 -9.04 22.90
C VAL A 53 -1.63 -9.12 21.99
N ALA A 54 -1.39 -9.45 20.73
CA ALA A 54 -2.39 -9.92 19.80
C ALA A 54 -2.31 -11.45 19.67
N GLU A 55 -3.43 -12.13 19.93
CA GLU A 55 -3.56 -13.58 19.79
C GLU A 55 -4.43 -13.89 18.57
N LEU A 56 -3.84 -14.55 17.58
CA LEU A 56 -4.48 -14.87 16.31
C LEU A 56 -5.26 -16.18 16.45
N ALA A 57 -6.40 -16.29 15.76
CA ALA A 57 -7.07 -17.58 15.63
C ALA A 57 -6.24 -18.52 14.72
N PRO A 58 -6.37 -19.85 14.84
CA PRO A 58 -5.59 -20.81 14.05
C PRO A 58 -5.68 -20.60 12.53
N ASP A 59 -6.84 -20.15 12.04
CA ASP A 59 -7.10 -19.92 10.61
C ASP A 59 -6.92 -18.46 10.16
N ASP A 60 -6.50 -17.58 11.07
CA ASP A 60 -6.24 -16.18 10.73
C ASP A 60 -4.99 -16.05 9.84
N VAL A 61 -5.05 -15.13 8.88
CA VAL A 61 -3.93 -14.76 8.02
C VAL A 61 -3.25 -13.52 8.61
N PRO A 62 -1.96 -13.59 9.01
CA PRO A 62 -1.25 -12.45 9.59
C PRO A 62 -1.27 -11.20 8.70
N GLU A 63 -1.28 -10.01 9.31
CA GLU A 63 -1.54 -8.73 8.61
C GLU A 63 -0.66 -8.48 7.39
N ASP A 64 0.65 -8.76 7.46
CA ASP A 64 1.56 -8.54 6.34
C ASP A 64 1.30 -9.53 5.19
N VAL A 65 0.95 -10.78 5.52
CA VAL A 65 0.61 -11.82 4.54
C VAL A 65 -0.72 -11.47 3.87
N ALA A 66 -1.72 -11.08 4.66
CA ALA A 66 -3.01 -10.65 4.15
C ALA A 66 -2.87 -9.40 3.27
N ALA A 67 -2.14 -8.38 3.72
CA ALA A 67 -1.94 -7.15 2.94
C ALA A 67 -1.22 -7.43 1.61
N ARG A 68 -0.25 -8.36 1.59
CA ARG A 68 0.41 -8.82 0.35
C ARG A 68 -0.59 -9.43 -0.63
N ARG A 69 -1.38 -10.40 -0.15
CA ARG A 69 -2.36 -11.13 -0.95
C ARG A 69 -3.41 -10.19 -1.54
N LEU A 70 -3.94 -9.30 -0.71
CA LEU A 70 -4.88 -8.28 -1.13
C LEU A 70 -4.26 -7.32 -2.17
N ALA A 71 -3.02 -6.87 -1.95
CA ALA A 71 -2.29 -6.03 -2.92
C ALA A 71 -2.09 -6.72 -4.27
N GLN A 72 -1.78 -8.02 -4.28
CA GLN A 72 -1.68 -8.82 -5.49
C GLN A 72 -3.02 -8.92 -6.21
N ALA A 73 -4.10 -9.19 -5.47
CA ALA A 73 -5.42 -9.33 -6.05
C ALA A 73 -5.94 -8.03 -6.67
N VAL A 74 -5.70 -6.88 -6.04
CA VAL A 74 -6.17 -5.58 -6.55
C VAL A 74 -5.35 -5.02 -7.70
N SER A 75 -4.09 -5.45 -7.85
CA SER A 75 -3.18 -4.88 -8.86
C SER A 75 -3.55 -5.37 -10.26
N GLY A 76 -3.88 -4.43 -11.14
CA GLY A 76 -4.06 -4.64 -12.57
C GLY A 76 -2.85 -4.16 -13.38
N PRO A 77 -2.99 -4.06 -14.72
CA PRO A 77 -1.92 -3.60 -15.61
C PRO A 77 -1.38 -2.21 -15.26
N GLY A 78 -0.09 -1.98 -15.48
CA GLY A 78 0.55 -0.68 -15.25
C GLY A 78 0.79 -0.33 -13.76
N VAL A 79 0.60 -1.31 -12.87
CA VAL A 79 0.75 -1.15 -11.43
C VAL A 79 1.76 -2.15 -10.87
N GLU A 80 2.66 -1.66 -10.01
CA GLU A 80 3.59 -2.49 -9.25
C GLU A 80 3.33 -2.39 -7.74
N ILE A 81 3.68 -3.46 -7.02
CA ILE A 81 3.53 -3.56 -5.57
C ILE A 81 4.82 -3.09 -4.91
N SER A 82 4.72 -2.11 -4.01
CA SER A 82 5.88 -1.64 -3.25
C SER A 82 6.24 -2.59 -2.09
N SER A 83 7.36 -2.28 -1.42
CA SER A 83 7.68 -2.91 -0.13
C SER A 83 6.57 -2.71 0.91
N GLN A 84 6.48 -3.67 1.82
CA GLN A 84 5.43 -3.78 2.83
C GLN A 84 5.90 -3.20 4.16
N SER A 85 4.98 -2.66 4.93
CA SER A 85 5.27 -2.18 6.27
C SER A 85 4.03 -2.28 7.15
N THR A 86 4.04 -3.20 8.13
CA THR A 86 3.05 -3.29 9.21
C THR A 86 1.60 -3.30 8.69
N GLY A 87 1.25 -4.35 7.95
CA GLY A 87 -0.06 -4.55 7.34
C GLY A 87 -0.39 -3.57 6.21
N ARG A 88 0.56 -2.75 5.75
CA ARG A 88 0.36 -1.77 4.67
C ARG A 88 1.22 -2.08 3.45
N VAL A 89 0.63 -1.99 2.27
CA VAL A 89 1.28 -2.13 0.97
C VAL A 89 0.84 -0.98 0.06
N ASN A 90 1.78 -0.28 -0.58
CA ASN A 90 1.44 0.72 -1.58
C ASN A 90 1.54 0.13 -2.98
N LEU A 91 0.74 0.67 -3.88
CA LEU A 91 0.74 0.37 -5.30
C LEU A 91 1.25 1.58 -6.05
N ARG A 92 2.18 1.39 -6.98
CA ARG A 92 2.79 2.46 -7.76
C ARG A 92 2.50 2.29 -9.25
N ALA A 93 2.35 3.39 -9.95
CA ALA A 93 2.29 3.39 -11.41
C ALA A 93 3.67 3.00 -11.97
N THR A 94 3.73 2.05 -12.89
CA THR A 94 4.99 1.66 -13.55
C THR A 94 5.43 2.69 -14.60
N GLU A 95 4.48 3.44 -15.15
CA GLU A 95 4.66 4.42 -16.23
C GLU A 95 3.69 5.60 -16.09
N ALA A 96 3.88 6.64 -16.91
CA ALA A 96 2.94 7.76 -16.96
C ALA A 96 1.66 7.35 -17.71
N GLY A 97 0.49 7.67 -17.14
CA GLY A 97 -0.78 7.28 -17.73
C GLY A 97 -2.00 7.75 -16.95
N VAL A 98 -3.15 7.15 -17.28
CA VAL A 98 -4.43 7.41 -16.61
C VAL A 98 -4.74 6.30 -15.64
N LEU A 99 -4.91 6.65 -14.36
CA LEU A 99 -5.37 5.74 -13.33
C LEU A 99 -6.82 5.32 -13.61
N LYS A 100 -7.07 4.01 -13.61
CA LYS A 100 -8.40 3.40 -13.68
C LYS A 100 -8.65 2.61 -12.41
N VAL A 101 -9.79 2.85 -11.79
CA VAL A 101 -10.24 2.14 -10.59
C VAL A 101 -11.64 1.61 -10.83
N ASP A 102 -11.84 0.31 -10.60
CA ASP A 102 -13.18 -0.27 -10.48
C ASP A 102 -13.74 0.11 -9.11
N THR A 103 -14.61 1.11 -9.09
CA THR A 103 -15.15 1.67 -7.84
C THR A 103 -16.10 0.72 -7.12
N ASP A 104 -16.77 -0.17 -7.85
CA ASP A 104 -17.72 -1.12 -7.25
C ASP A 104 -17.01 -2.32 -6.64
N ALA A 105 -15.96 -2.83 -7.28
CA ALA A 105 -15.05 -3.81 -6.68
C ALA A 105 -14.34 -3.22 -5.44
N LEU A 106 -13.81 -1.99 -5.55
CA LEU A 106 -13.19 -1.29 -4.43
C LEU A 106 -14.15 -1.14 -3.24
N ARG A 107 -15.40 -0.72 -3.49
CA ARG A 107 -16.42 -0.59 -2.45
C ARG A 107 -16.73 -1.93 -1.78
N ARG A 108 -16.93 -3.00 -2.56
CA ARG A 108 -17.21 -4.35 -2.04
C ARG A 108 -16.05 -4.90 -1.19
N MET A 109 -14.80 -4.65 -1.60
CA MET A 109 -13.64 -5.04 -0.79
C MET A 109 -13.55 -4.26 0.51
N ASN A 110 -13.79 -2.94 0.47
CA ASN A 110 -13.80 -2.08 1.67
C ASN A 110 -14.98 -2.34 2.62
N GLN A 111 -15.97 -3.15 2.22
CA GLN A 111 -17.02 -3.64 3.11
C GLN A 111 -16.60 -4.89 3.91
N ILE A 112 -15.46 -5.50 3.57
CA ILE A 112 -14.92 -6.64 4.31
C ILE A 112 -14.23 -6.12 5.58
N PRO A 113 -14.62 -6.61 6.78
CA PRO A 113 -14.05 -6.12 8.03
C PRO A 113 -12.52 -6.18 8.06
N GLY A 114 -11.88 -5.09 8.50
CA GLY A 114 -10.43 -5.00 8.63
C GLY A 114 -9.66 -4.77 7.33
N VAL A 115 -10.30 -4.80 6.16
CA VAL A 115 -9.73 -4.40 4.87
C VAL A 115 -9.96 -2.91 4.65
N ALA A 116 -8.90 -2.17 4.34
CA ALA A 116 -8.96 -0.77 3.96
C ALA A 116 -8.08 -0.50 2.74
N ILE A 117 -8.70 -0.10 1.64
CA ILE A 117 -8.04 0.20 0.37
C ILE A 117 -8.40 1.64 0.00
N ALA A 118 -7.38 2.48 -0.08
CA ALA A 118 -7.50 3.86 -0.52
C ALA A 118 -6.84 4.02 -1.87
N THR A 119 -7.47 4.76 -2.79
CA THR A 119 -6.93 5.06 -4.11
C THR A 119 -6.95 6.57 -4.34
N ARG A 120 -6.13 7.05 -5.28
CA ARG A 120 -6.44 8.34 -5.92
C ARG A 120 -7.74 8.21 -6.71
N SER A 121 -8.35 9.34 -7.07
CA SER A 121 -9.58 9.33 -7.88
C SER A 121 -9.34 8.64 -9.22
N SER A 122 -10.29 7.80 -9.65
CA SER A 122 -10.26 7.21 -10.99
C SER A 122 -10.23 8.31 -12.07
N ASN A 123 -9.69 7.99 -13.24
CA ASN A 123 -9.51 8.91 -14.37
C ASN A 123 -8.59 10.11 -14.07
N THR A 124 -7.63 9.95 -13.16
CA THR A 124 -6.61 10.97 -12.90
C THR A 124 -5.27 10.59 -13.52
N VAL A 125 -4.45 11.60 -13.82
CA VAL A 125 -3.09 11.37 -14.32
C VAL A 125 -2.21 10.81 -13.19
N ALA A 126 -1.50 9.74 -13.51
CA ALA A 126 -0.48 9.13 -12.68
C ALA A 126 0.88 9.25 -13.37
N SER A 127 1.89 9.73 -12.64
CA SER A 127 3.28 9.73 -13.11
C SER A 127 3.96 8.41 -12.76
N ARG A 128 4.99 8.02 -13.52
CA ARG A 128 5.84 6.87 -13.18
C ARG A 128 6.34 6.94 -11.72
N GLY A 129 6.23 5.82 -11.01
CA GLY A 129 6.63 5.67 -9.60
C GLY A 129 5.66 6.29 -8.59
N GLN A 130 4.60 6.98 -9.04
CA GLN A 130 3.63 7.62 -8.16
C GLN A 130 2.79 6.56 -7.43
N ILE A 131 2.56 6.75 -6.14
CA ILE A 131 1.61 5.92 -5.38
C ILE A 131 0.19 6.23 -5.84
N VAL A 132 -0.49 5.22 -6.38
CA VAL A 132 -1.86 5.33 -6.90
C VAL A 132 -2.90 4.70 -5.96
N ALA A 133 -2.47 3.75 -5.12
CA ALA A 133 -3.31 3.14 -4.10
C ALA A 133 -2.49 2.63 -2.90
N THR A 134 -3.18 2.40 -1.79
CA THR A 134 -2.65 1.80 -0.57
C THR A 134 -3.64 0.76 -0.07
N VAL A 135 -3.15 -0.45 0.17
CA VAL A 135 -3.87 -1.52 0.84
C VAL A 135 -3.41 -1.58 2.29
N LYS A 136 -4.35 -1.62 3.22
CA LYS A 136 -4.13 -1.73 4.65
C LYS A 136 -5.00 -2.84 5.23
N VAL A 137 -4.36 -3.79 5.88
CA VAL A 137 -5.00 -4.63 6.89
C VAL A 137 -4.91 -3.86 8.20
N VAL A 138 -6.07 -3.43 8.71
CA VAL A 138 -6.18 -2.61 9.91
C VAL A 138 -5.83 -3.39 11.19
N PRO A 139 -6.34 -4.61 11.39
CA PRO A 139 -5.94 -5.46 12.53
C PRO A 139 -4.63 -6.22 12.33
N TYR A 140 -4.26 -7.08 13.29
CA TYR A 140 -3.07 -7.94 13.25
C TYR A 140 -3.21 -9.14 12.31
N ALA A 141 -4.44 -9.49 11.94
CA ALA A 141 -4.73 -10.58 11.03
C ALA A 141 -6.15 -10.42 10.46
N LEU A 142 -6.47 -11.17 9.42
CA LEU A 142 -7.84 -11.32 8.91
C LEU A 142 -8.23 -12.79 8.91
N PRO A 143 -9.51 -13.13 9.12
CA PRO A 143 -9.99 -14.48 8.84
C PRO A 143 -9.63 -14.87 7.41
N ARG A 144 -9.15 -16.11 7.20
CA ARG A 144 -8.79 -16.60 5.86
C ARG A 144 -9.94 -16.45 4.85
N SER A 145 -11.17 -16.71 5.29
CA SER A 145 -12.37 -16.54 4.46
C SER A 145 -12.57 -15.11 3.97
N ASP A 146 -12.24 -14.10 4.77
CA ASP A 146 -12.34 -12.69 4.39
C ASP A 146 -11.27 -12.31 3.36
N VAL A 147 -10.05 -12.82 3.51
CA VAL A 147 -8.98 -12.64 2.51
C VAL A 147 -9.39 -13.28 1.18
N GLU A 148 -9.88 -14.51 1.20
CA GLU A 148 -10.31 -15.24 0.01
C GLU A 148 -11.51 -14.57 -0.68
N ARG A 149 -12.48 -14.08 0.10
CA ARG A 149 -13.60 -13.30 -0.42
C ARG A 149 -13.13 -12.03 -1.12
N ALA A 150 -12.18 -11.29 -0.53
CA ALA A 150 -11.61 -10.10 -1.13
C ALA A 150 -10.88 -10.41 -2.45
N GLU A 151 -10.11 -11.51 -2.48
CA GLU A 151 -9.44 -12.00 -3.69
C GLU A 151 -10.44 -12.41 -4.79
N GLN A 152 -11.58 -13.00 -4.42
CA GLN A 152 -12.64 -13.34 -5.37
C GLN A 152 -13.29 -12.09 -5.97
N VAL A 153 -13.57 -11.06 -5.15
CA VAL A 153 -14.11 -9.78 -5.64
C VAL A 153 -13.16 -9.14 -6.66
N ALA A 154 -11.86 -9.08 -6.33
CA ALA A 154 -10.87 -8.47 -7.20
C ALA A 154 -10.65 -9.26 -8.51
N ARG A 155 -10.60 -10.59 -8.43
CA ARG A 155 -10.53 -11.46 -9.62
C ARG A 155 -11.74 -11.30 -10.54
N GLY A 156 -12.94 -11.21 -9.98
CA GLY A 156 -14.16 -10.97 -10.76
C GLY A 156 -14.17 -9.65 -11.54
N ALA A 157 -13.35 -8.67 -11.12
CA ALA A 157 -13.17 -7.39 -11.81
C ALA A 157 -12.00 -7.38 -12.81
N GLY A 158 -11.17 -8.43 -12.86
CA GLY A 158 -9.94 -8.43 -13.65
C GLY A 158 -8.82 -7.55 -13.06
N GLY A 159 -8.88 -7.28 -11.76
CA GLY A 159 -8.06 -6.28 -11.07
C GLY A 159 -8.88 -5.03 -10.71
N VAL A 160 -8.51 -4.35 -9.62
CA VAL A 160 -9.26 -3.19 -9.11
C VAL A 160 -8.60 -1.87 -9.48
N VAL A 161 -7.27 -1.85 -9.56
CA VAL A 161 -6.47 -0.65 -9.83
C VAL A 161 -5.54 -0.91 -11.01
N ALA A 162 -5.63 -0.12 -12.06
CA ALA A 162 -4.77 -0.20 -13.23
C ALA A 162 -4.30 1.20 -13.67
N VAL A 163 -3.18 1.26 -14.38
CA VAL A 163 -2.73 2.48 -15.05
C VAL A 163 -2.65 2.19 -16.54
N VAL A 164 -3.43 2.94 -17.32
CA VAL A 164 -3.39 2.88 -18.77
C VAL A 164 -2.36 3.89 -19.25
N ALA A 165 -1.23 3.40 -19.77
CA ALA A 165 -0.15 4.23 -20.26
C ALA A 165 -0.64 5.23 -21.31
N PHE A 166 -0.08 6.44 -21.32
CA PHE A 166 -0.29 7.36 -22.43
C PHE A 166 0.28 6.77 -23.71
N ARG A 167 -0.37 7.09 -24.82
CA ARG A 167 0.18 6.79 -26.15
C ARG A 167 1.02 7.98 -26.57
N GLU A 168 2.22 7.71 -27.05
CA GLU A 168 2.99 8.71 -27.78
C GLU A 168 2.20 9.11 -29.04
N MET A 169 2.11 10.42 -29.27
CA MET A 169 1.38 10.99 -30.39
C MET A 169 2.28 11.99 -31.11
N GLU A 170 2.19 12.01 -32.44
CA GLU A 170 2.84 13.05 -33.22
C GLU A 170 2.10 14.38 -33.01
N VAL A 171 2.85 15.42 -32.63
CA VAL A 171 2.32 16.76 -32.40
C VAL A 171 2.84 17.71 -33.46
N GLY A 172 1.94 18.31 -34.23
CA GLY A 172 2.25 19.41 -35.14
C GLY A 172 2.18 20.75 -34.41
N ILE A 173 3.23 21.57 -34.53
CA ILE A 173 3.28 22.90 -33.92
C ILE A 173 3.22 23.95 -35.03
N VAL A 174 2.23 24.84 -34.96
CA VAL A 174 2.13 26.00 -35.87
C VAL A 174 2.51 27.25 -35.09
N LEU A 175 3.62 27.88 -35.48
CA LEU A 175 4.02 29.20 -35.00
C LEU A 175 3.64 30.22 -36.07
N SER A 176 2.84 31.21 -35.68
CA SER A 176 2.38 32.26 -36.60
C SER A 176 2.83 33.62 -36.11
N GLY A 177 3.36 34.44 -37.01
CA GLY A 177 3.74 35.82 -36.77
C GLY A 177 4.29 36.48 -38.03
N GLU A 178 4.74 37.72 -37.89
CA GLU A 178 5.38 38.45 -39.00
C GLU A 178 6.65 37.71 -39.48
N PRO A 179 6.95 37.67 -40.79
CA PRO A 179 8.13 36.99 -41.31
C PRO A 179 9.43 37.42 -40.63
N ALA A 180 9.54 38.71 -40.27
CA ALA A 180 10.69 39.26 -39.55
C ALA A 180 10.90 38.69 -38.13
N SER A 181 9.89 38.00 -37.58
CA SER A 181 9.90 37.43 -36.22
C SER A 181 10.12 35.92 -36.17
N GLU A 182 10.28 35.24 -37.31
CA GLU A 182 10.35 33.77 -37.37
C GLU A 182 11.42 33.18 -36.44
N ASP A 183 12.66 33.67 -36.52
CA ASP A 183 13.77 33.19 -35.69
C ASP A 183 13.54 33.46 -34.19
N GLN A 184 12.94 34.61 -33.88
CA GLN A 184 12.59 34.97 -32.51
C GLN A 184 11.51 34.04 -31.96
N LEU A 185 10.45 33.77 -32.71
CA LEU A 185 9.37 32.86 -32.31
C LEU A 185 9.89 31.44 -32.08
N ARG A 186 10.73 30.93 -33.00
CA ARG A 186 11.38 29.62 -32.85
C ARG A 186 12.26 29.56 -31.61
N ARG A 187 13.01 30.63 -31.31
CA ARG A 187 13.89 30.69 -30.13
C ARG A 187 13.11 30.79 -28.81
N VAL A 188 12.09 31.65 -28.74
CA VAL A 188 11.33 31.92 -27.52
C VAL A 188 10.43 30.74 -27.17
N PHE A 189 9.74 30.16 -28.15
CA PHE A 189 8.75 29.12 -27.88
C PHE A 189 9.26 27.70 -28.16
N GLY A 190 10.29 27.54 -28.99
CA GLY A 190 10.72 26.22 -29.45
C GLY A 190 11.33 25.31 -28.38
N SER A 191 12.00 25.85 -27.35
CA SER A 191 12.50 25.04 -26.23
C SER A 191 11.37 24.68 -25.27
N ALA A 192 10.59 25.67 -24.85
CA ALA A 192 9.48 25.52 -23.92
C ALA A 192 8.39 24.57 -24.43
N ILE A 193 8.15 24.51 -25.74
CA ILE A 193 7.21 23.57 -26.34
C ILE A 193 7.82 22.16 -26.39
N ARG A 194 9.07 22.00 -26.81
CA ARG A 194 9.75 20.69 -26.89
C ARG A 194 9.90 19.97 -25.54
N GLU A 195 9.94 20.71 -24.44
CA GLU A 195 9.93 20.11 -23.09
C GLU A 195 8.54 19.61 -22.66
N ARG A 196 7.47 20.04 -23.33
CA ARG A 196 6.07 19.77 -22.94
C ARG A 196 5.34 18.79 -23.86
N VAL A 197 5.92 18.45 -25.02
CA VAL A 197 5.35 17.54 -26.02
C VAL A 197 6.20 16.31 -26.17
#